data_AF-A0A966D6L2-F1
#
_entry.id   AF-A0A966D6L2-F1
#
_cell.length_a   1.000
_cell.length_b   1.000
_cell.length_c   1.000
_cell.angle_alpha   90.00
_cell.angle_beta   90.00
_cell.angle_gamma   90.00
#
_symmetry.space_group_name_H-M   'P 1'
#
loop_
_entity.id
_entity.type
_entity.pdbx_description
1 polymer ?
#
loop_
_entity_poly.entity_id
_entity_poly.type
_entity_poly.pdbx_seq_one_letter_code
_entity_poly.pdbx_strand_id
1 'polypeptide(L)'
;MGFLIKFIHFTDTLNDWVGKIFGFLVYPTMLVLVYEVIMRYGFNRPTIWAHETSCMLYGAHFVLGGAYALRWGAFVNVEAFYILFSPRVRAVIDLFTWTLFYAFVGTLLWFSLPWAWESLRMMEYSNSTWGKAAVRRASRS
;
A
#
# COMPACT_ATOMS: atom_id res chain seq x y z
N MET A 1 31.05 12.66 -0.16
CA MET A 1 30.05 12.60 -1.26
C MET A 1 29.77 11.19 -1.78
N GLY A 2 30.72 10.24 -1.80
CA GLY A 2 30.46 8.89 -2.35
C GLY A 2 29.46 8.01 -1.59
N PHE A 3 29.28 8.22 -0.28
CA PHE A 3 28.32 7.46 0.53
C PHE A 3 26.87 7.73 0.14
N LEU A 4 26.50 8.99 -0.07
CA LEU A 4 25.14 9.38 -0.47
C LEU A 4 24.78 8.83 -1.85
N ILE A 5 25.72 8.87 -2.80
CA ILE A 5 25.51 8.34 -4.15
C ILE A 5 25.34 6.82 -4.10
N LYS A 6 26.17 6.11 -3.31
CA LYS A 6 26.00 4.66 -3.09
C LYS A 6 24.66 4.32 -2.44
N PHE A 7 24.21 5.12 -1.47
CA PHE A 7 22.93 4.91 -0.80
C PHE A 7 21.76 5.09 -1.77
N ILE A 8 21.77 6.15 -2.59
CA ILE A 8 20.74 6.38 -3.62
C ILE A 8 20.69 5.20 -4.60
N HIS A 9 21.84 4.79 -5.14
CA HIS A 9 21.90 3.65 -6.05
C HIS A 9 21.45 2.33 -5.41
N PHE A 10 21.70 2.15 -4.12
CA PHE A 10 21.20 0.99 -3.38
C PHE A 10 19.68 1.00 -3.27
N THR A 11 19.09 2.12 -2.85
CA THR A 11 17.63 2.30 -2.78
C THR A 11 16.98 2.09 -4.15
N ASP A 12 17.60 2.62 -5.19
CA ASP A 12 17.18 2.46 -6.58
C ASP A 12 17.19 1.00 -7.02
N THR A 13 18.30 0.30 -6.78
CA THR A 13 18.43 -1.12 -7.16
C THR A 13 17.46 -2.00 -6.38
N LEU A 14 17.26 -1.70 -5.08
CA LEU A 14 16.25 -2.38 -4.27
C LEU A 14 14.85 -2.16 -4.83
N ASN A 15 14.48 -0.92 -5.17
CA ASN A 15 13.15 -0.61 -5.67
C ASN A 15 12.89 -1.29 -7.04
N ASP A 16 13.90 -1.36 -7.91
CA ASP A 16 13.81 -2.11 -9.17
C ASP A 16 13.60 -3.61 -8.96
N TRP A 17 14.34 -4.21 -8.02
CA TRP A 17 14.22 -5.62 -7.71
C TRP A 17 12.88 -5.95 -7.08
N VAL A 18 12.44 -5.14 -6.12
CA VAL A 18 11.12 -5.23 -5.50
C VAL A 18 10.05 -5.09 -6.58
N GLY A 19 10.08 -4.06 -7.42
CA GLY A 19 9.11 -3.89 -8.50
C GLY A 19 9.02 -5.09 -9.45
N LYS A 20 10.16 -5.68 -9.83
CA LYS A 20 10.20 -6.86 -10.71
C LYS A 20 9.63 -8.11 -10.05
N ILE A 21 10.02 -8.39 -8.79
CA ILE A 21 9.50 -9.56 -8.05
C ILE A 21 8.01 -9.38 -7.77
N PHE A 22 7.62 -8.20 -7.32
CA PHE A 22 6.24 -7.91 -6.94
C PHE A 22 5.33 -7.74 -8.15
N GLY A 23 5.84 -7.45 -9.35
CA GLY A 23 5.07 -7.55 -10.59
C GLY A 23 4.44 -8.94 -10.79
N PHE A 24 5.08 -10.01 -10.29
CA PHE A 24 4.51 -11.35 -10.35
C PHE A 24 3.35 -11.59 -9.37
N LEU A 25 3.12 -10.73 -8.37
CA LEU A 25 1.95 -10.85 -7.47
C LEU A 25 0.60 -10.59 -8.17
N VAL A 26 0.62 -10.11 -9.41
CA VAL A 26 -0.60 -9.95 -10.20
C VAL A 26 -1.23 -11.31 -10.50
N TYR A 27 -0.41 -12.34 -10.75
CA TYR A 27 -0.87 -13.69 -11.05
C TYR A 27 -1.63 -14.35 -9.88
N PRO A 28 -1.10 -14.43 -8.64
CA PRO A 28 -1.84 -14.99 -7.52
C PRO A 28 -3.08 -14.16 -7.20
N THR A 29 -3.04 -12.83 -7.33
CA THR A 29 -4.22 -11.97 -7.15
C THR A 29 -5.31 -12.31 -8.16
N MET A 30 -4.94 -12.47 -9.43
CA MET A 30 -5.86 -12.88 -10.50
C MET A 30 -6.45 -14.27 -10.24
N LEU A 31 -5.65 -15.24 -9.80
CA LEU A 31 -6.12 -16.59 -9.48
C LEU A 31 -7.15 -16.60 -8.34
N VAL A 32 -6.91 -15.83 -7.28
CA VAL A 32 -7.86 -15.71 -6.15
C VAL A 32 -9.18 -15.09 -6.61
N LEU A 33 -9.14 -14.04 -7.44
CA LEU A 33 -10.33 -13.41 -7.99
C LEU A 33 -11.11 -14.36 -8.91
N VAL A 34 -10.43 -15.08 -9.81
CA VAL A 34 -11.09 -16.06 -10.69
C VAL A 34 -11.74 -17.17 -9.86
N TYR A 35 -11.05 -17.67 -8.84
CA TYR A 35 -11.60 -18.66 -7.93
C TYR A 35 -12.85 -18.14 -7.19
N GLU A 36 -12.80 -16.91 -6.66
CA GLU A 36 -13.96 -16.27 -6.02
C GLU A 36 -15.16 -16.17 -6.97
N VAL A 37 -14.94 -15.74 -8.21
CA VAL A 37 -15.98 -15.62 -9.25
C VAL A 37 -16.59 -16.99 -9.59
N ILE A 38 -15.77 -18.02 -9.79
CA ILE A 38 -16.26 -19.38 -10.05
C ILE A 38 -17.09 -19.90 -8.88
N MET A 39 -16.63 -19.72 -7.65
CA MET A 39 -17.35 -20.17 -6.46
C MET A 39 -18.67 -19.41 -6.25
N ARG A 40 -18.67 -18.11 -6.51
CA ARG A 40 -19.85 -17.25 -6.38
C ARG A 40 -20.89 -17.53 -7.45
N TYR A 41 -20.51 -17.60 -8.72
CA TYR A 41 -21.47 -17.73 -9.82
C TYR A 41 -21.71 -19.18 -10.26
N GLY A 42 -20.69 -20.04 -10.20
CA GLY A 42 -20.80 -21.45 -10.58
C GLY A 42 -21.36 -22.34 -9.47
N PHE A 43 -20.97 -22.08 -8.21
CA PHE A 43 -21.37 -22.92 -7.07
C PHE A 43 -22.31 -22.23 -6.08
N ASN A 44 -22.67 -20.96 -6.32
CA ASN A 44 -23.50 -20.12 -5.45
C ASN A 44 -23.06 -20.13 -3.96
N ARG A 45 -21.76 -20.29 -3.72
CA ARG A 45 -21.14 -20.38 -2.39
C ARG A 45 -20.04 -19.34 -2.27
N PRO A 46 -20.35 -18.10 -1.86
CA PRO A 46 -19.35 -17.05 -1.73
C PRO A 46 -18.31 -17.41 -0.67
N THR A 47 -17.04 -17.26 -1.02
CA THR A 47 -15.89 -17.52 -0.14
C THR A 47 -15.55 -16.27 0.66
N ILE A 48 -15.96 -16.26 1.93
CA ILE A 48 -15.83 -15.08 2.83
C ILE A 48 -14.36 -14.63 2.96
N TRP A 49 -13.41 -15.57 2.96
CA TRP A 49 -11.98 -15.28 3.07
C TRP A 49 -11.37 -14.72 1.78
N ALA A 50 -11.90 -15.09 0.61
CA ALA A 50 -11.31 -14.75 -0.68
C ALA A 50 -11.41 -13.24 -0.97
N HIS A 51 -12.53 -12.62 -0.56
CA HIS A 51 -12.73 -11.19 -0.70
C HIS A 51 -11.71 -10.38 0.12
N GLU A 52 -11.53 -10.72 1.40
CA GLU A 52 -10.56 -10.06 2.28
C GLU A 52 -9.11 -10.30 1.83
N THR A 53 -8.78 -11.52 1.38
CA THR A 53 -7.45 -11.85 0.84
C THR A 53 -7.14 -11.06 -0.43
N SER A 54 -8.11 -10.95 -1.35
CA SER A 54 -7.95 -10.16 -2.57
C SER A 54 -7.71 -8.69 -2.26
N CYS A 55 -8.41 -8.13 -1.27
CA CYS A 55 -8.22 -6.75 -0.83
C CYS A 55 -6.81 -6.52 -0.25
N MET A 56 -6.31 -7.44 0.59
CA MET A 56 -4.96 -7.36 1.15
C MET A 56 -3.88 -7.48 0.08
N LEU A 57 -4.03 -8.44 -0.85
CA LEU A 57 -3.11 -8.65 -1.96
C LEU A 57 -3.08 -7.43 -2.87
N TYR A 58 -4.24 -6.87 -3.21
CA TYR A 58 -4.35 -5.68 -4.05
C TYR A 58 -3.74 -4.46 -3.37
N GLY A 59 -3.95 -4.27 -2.06
CA GLY A 59 -3.31 -3.21 -1.27
C GLY A 59 -1.79 -3.31 -1.30
N ALA A 60 -1.24 -4.51 -1.08
CA ALA A 60 0.19 -4.75 -1.19
C ALA A 60 0.70 -4.47 -2.61
N HIS A 61 -0.04 -4.88 -3.63
CA HIS A 61 0.30 -4.66 -5.03
C HIS A 61 0.32 -3.17 -5.38
N PHE A 62 -0.65 -2.39 -4.90
CA PHE A 62 -0.75 -0.97 -5.16
C PHE A 62 0.37 -0.17 -4.48
N VAL A 63 0.70 -0.48 -3.22
CA VAL A 63 1.77 0.23 -2.50
C VAL A 63 3.13 -0.04 -3.15
N LEU A 64 3.41 -1.30 -3.48
CA LEU A 64 4.71 -1.71 -4.03
C LEU A 64 4.84 -1.38 -5.51
N GLY A 65 3.77 -1.57 -6.28
CA GLY A 65 3.68 -1.11 -7.67
C GLY A 65 3.73 0.42 -7.77
N GLY A 66 3.11 1.13 -6.84
CA GLY A 66 3.18 2.59 -6.72
C GLY A 66 4.60 3.09 -6.43
N ALA A 67 5.33 2.44 -5.52
CA ALA A 67 6.73 2.77 -5.24
C ALA A 67 7.64 2.55 -6.48
N TYR A 68 7.38 1.49 -7.24
CA TYR A 68 8.07 1.24 -8.51
C TYR A 68 7.68 2.28 -9.58
N ALA A 69 6.39 2.56 -9.76
CA ALA A 69 5.89 3.55 -10.70
C ALA A 69 6.42 4.96 -10.42
N LEU A 70 6.57 5.33 -9.15
CA LEU A 70 7.14 6.62 -8.72
C LEU A 70 8.60 6.77 -9.17
N ARG A 71 9.39 5.69 -9.07
CA ARG A 71 10.79 5.67 -9.54
C ARG A 71 10.90 5.96 -11.04
N TRP A 72 9.95 5.46 -11.82
CA TRP A 72 9.91 5.64 -13.28
C TRP A 72 9.20 6.93 -13.72
N GLY A 73 8.75 7.78 -12.79
CA GLY A 73 8.02 9.01 -13.11
C GLY A 73 6.69 8.74 -13.83
N ALA A 74 6.08 7.57 -13.59
CA ALA A 74 4.90 7.14 -14.32
C ALA A 74 3.59 7.84 -13.87
N PHE A 75 3.66 8.78 -12.91
CA PHE A 75 2.57 9.70 -12.56
C PHE A 75 2.45 10.84 -13.59
N VAL A 76 2.38 10.47 -14.87
CA VAL A 76 2.56 11.33 -16.05
C VAL A 76 1.58 12.51 -16.11
N ASN A 77 0.40 12.41 -15.49
CA ASN A 77 -0.63 13.45 -15.64
C ASN A 77 -0.45 14.65 -14.69
N VAL A 78 0.07 14.48 -13.48
CA VAL A 78 0.20 15.61 -12.53
C VAL A 78 1.50 16.38 -12.77
N GLU A 79 2.56 15.68 -13.13
CA GLU A 79 3.89 16.28 -13.35
C GLU A 79 3.94 17.12 -14.64
N ALA A 80 3.26 16.70 -15.71
CA ALA A 80 3.25 17.43 -16.98
C ALA A 80 2.67 18.85 -16.86
N PHE A 81 1.57 19.03 -16.11
CA PHE A 81 1.01 20.35 -15.83
C PHE A 81 1.92 21.18 -14.92
N TYR A 82 2.67 20.53 -14.02
CA TYR A 82 3.61 21.18 -13.11
C TYR A 82 4.79 21.85 -13.85
N ILE A 83 5.19 21.30 -15.00
CA ILE A 83 6.28 21.81 -15.84
C ILE A 83 5.90 23.12 -16.56
N LEU A 84 4.61 23.35 -16.80
CA LEU A 84 4.10 24.55 -17.50
C LEU A 84 4.04 25.81 -16.61
N PHE A 85 4.17 25.67 -15.29
CA PHE A 85 4.09 26.81 -14.36
C PHE A 85 5.44 27.52 -14.15
N SER A 86 5.38 28.83 -13.90
CA SER A 86 6.58 29.62 -13.54
C SER A 86 7.17 29.17 -12.19
N PRO A 87 8.48 29.37 -11.95
CA PRO A 87 9.14 28.93 -10.71
C PRO A 87 8.51 29.47 -9.42
N ARG A 88 7.94 30.68 -9.46
CA ARG A 88 7.26 31.29 -8.31
C ARG A 88 5.93 30.62 -7.98
N VAL A 89 5.14 30.27 -9.01
CA VAL A 89 3.86 29.58 -8.84
C VAL A 89 4.11 28.17 -8.31
N ARG A 90 5.14 27.49 -8.82
CA ARG A 90 5.55 26.17 -8.33
C ARG A 90 5.88 26.18 -6.84
N ALA A 91 6.70 27.13 -6.40
CA ALA A 91 7.08 27.24 -4.99
C ALA A 91 5.88 27.49 -4.05
N VAL A 92 4.90 28.28 -4.49
CA VAL A 92 3.67 28.53 -3.70
C VAL A 92 2.80 27.29 -3.62
N ILE A 93 2.62 26.58 -4.73
CA ILE A 93 1.84 25.32 -4.77
C ILE A 93 2.54 24.25 -3.92
N ASP A 94 3.86 24.12 -4.02
CA ASP A 94 4.65 23.21 -3.18
C ASP A 94 4.42 23.54 -1.69
N LEU A 95 4.59 24.80 -1.29
CA LEU A 95 4.41 25.21 0.11
C LEU A 95 3.01 24.85 0.63
N PHE A 96 1.97 25.12 -0.16
CA PHE A 96 0.58 24.81 0.22
C PHE A 96 0.34 23.30 0.31
N THR A 97 0.82 22.54 -0.69
CA THR A 97 0.68 21.08 -0.77
C THR A 97 1.38 20.40 0.39
N TRP A 98 2.63 20.76 0.68
CA TRP A 98 3.38 20.22 1.80
C TRP A 98 2.74 20.57 3.14
N THR A 99 2.24 21.80 3.30
CA THR A 99 1.54 22.21 4.54
C THR A 99 0.27 21.38 4.77
N LEU A 100 -0.58 21.23 3.74
CA LEU A 100 -1.78 20.40 3.82
C LEU A 100 -1.45 18.94 4.08
N PHE A 101 -0.40 18.42 3.44
CA PHE A 101 0.06 17.05 3.65
C PHE A 101 0.46 16.81 5.11
N TYR A 102 1.26 17.69 5.71
CA TYR A 102 1.63 17.57 7.12
C TYR A 102 0.45 17.75 8.07
N ALA A 103 -0.50 18.64 7.76
CA ALA A 103 -1.72 18.80 8.55
C ALA A 103 -2.60 17.53 8.49
N PHE A 104 -2.74 16.94 7.30
CA PHE A 104 -3.49 15.69 7.10
C PHE A 104 -2.85 14.50 7.82
N VAL A 105 -1.54 14.30 7.66
CA VAL A 105 -0.82 13.22 8.36
C VAL A 105 -0.81 13.46 9.87
N GLY A 106 -0.64 14.71 10.30
CA GLY A 106 -0.66 15.08 11.72
C GLY A 106 -2.00 14.80 12.39
N THR A 107 -3.11 15.16 11.73
CA THR A 107 -4.46 14.86 12.25
C THR A 107 -4.74 13.37 12.24
N LEU A 108 -4.38 12.65 11.18
CA LEU A 108 -4.49 11.19 11.14
C LEU A 108 -3.74 10.53 12.30
N LEU A 109 -2.49 10.90 12.54
CA LEU A 109 -1.70 10.35 13.63
C LEU A 109 -2.29 10.74 14.99
N TRP A 110 -2.73 11.98 15.17
CA TRP A 110 -3.35 12.44 16.41
C TRP A 110 -4.58 11.62 16.79
N PHE A 111 -5.46 11.36 15.81
CA PHE A 111 -6.66 10.56 16.05
C PHE A 111 -6.40 9.06 16.09
N SER A 112 -5.45 8.53 15.32
CA SER A 112 -5.24 7.07 15.22
C SER A 112 -4.28 6.52 16.28
N LEU A 113 -3.27 7.28 16.73
CA LEU A 113 -2.26 6.79 17.68
C LEU A 113 -2.83 6.29 19.01
N PRO A 114 -3.79 6.98 19.67
CA PRO A 114 -4.36 6.49 20.92
C PRO A 114 -5.07 5.14 20.75
N TRP A 115 -5.82 4.98 19.65
CA TRP A 115 -6.54 3.74 19.34
C TRP A 115 -5.59 2.63 18.94
N ALA A 116 -4.55 2.94 18.15
CA ALA A 116 -3.52 1.99 17.78
C ALA A 116 -2.74 1.50 19.01
N TRP A 117 -2.42 2.38 19.95
CA TRP A 117 -1.73 2.03 21.18
C TRP A 117 -2.59 1.14 22.08
N GLU A 118 -3.87 1.45 22.21
CA GLU A 118 -4.81 0.65 23.01
C GLU A 118 -5.02 -0.73 22.39
N SER A 119 -5.18 -0.81 21.06
CA SER A 119 -5.27 -2.07 20.31
C SER A 119 -4.01 -2.94 20.47
N LEU A 120 -2.82 -2.32 20.43
CA LEU A 120 -1.54 -3.01 20.67
C LEU A 120 -1.43 -3.55 22.10
N ARG A 121 -1.87 -2.77 23.09
CA ARG A 121 -1.89 -3.20 24.51
C ARG A 121 -2.83 -4.36 24.75
N MET A 122 -4.00 -4.35 24.10
CA MET A 122 -5.00 -5.41 24.22
C MET A 122 -4.70 -6.62 23.32
N MET A 123 -3.64 -6.58 22.51
CA MET A 123 -3.39 -7.55 21.41
C MET A 123 -4.66 -7.83 20.61
N GLU A 124 -5.41 -6.77 20.28
CA GLU A 124 -6.65 -6.92 19.52
C GLU A 124 -6.35 -7.38 18.10
N TYR A 125 -6.99 -8.47 17.71
CA TYR A 125 -6.96 -8.95 16.33
C TYR A 125 -8.19 -8.44 15.58
N SER A 126 -8.01 -8.18 14.29
CA SER A 126 -9.12 -7.79 13.41
C SER A 126 -10.24 -8.84 13.46
N ASN A 127 -11.50 -8.39 13.45
CA ASN A 127 -12.67 -9.26 13.34
C ASN A 127 -12.84 -9.88 11.92
N SER A 128 -11.80 -9.80 11.09
CA SER A 128 -11.71 -10.43 9.77
C SER A 128 -11.63 -11.96 9.87
N THR A 129 -11.94 -12.64 8.76
CA THR A 129 -11.86 -14.10 8.66
C THR A 129 -10.46 -14.63 8.98
N TRP A 130 -9.42 -13.84 8.69
CA TRP A 130 -8.03 -14.15 9.00
C TRP A 130 -7.66 -13.90 10.47
N GLY A 131 -8.25 -12.90 11.13
CA GLY A 131 -7.98 -12.62 12.53
C GLY A 131 -8.49 -13.70 13.48
N LYS A 132 -9.68 -14.27 13.24
CA LYS A 132 -10.22 -15.37 14.05
C LYS A 132 -9.48 -16.71 13.84
N ALA A 133 -8.96 -16.96 12.63
CA ALA A 133 -8.25 -18.20 12.30
C ALA A 133 -6.84 -18.27 12.89
N ALA A 134 -6.12 -17.14 12.98
CA ALA A 134 -4.78 -17.06 13.56
C ALA A 134 -4.78 -17.34 15.07
N VAL A 135 -5.76 -16.81 15.81
CA VAL A 135 -5.91 -16.98 17.27
C VAL A 135 -6.14 -18.45 17.66
N ARG A 136 -6.93 -19.20 16.88
CA ARG A 136 -7.27 -20.60 17.17
C ARG A 136 -6.08 -21.57 17.06
N ARG A 137 -5.01 -21.19 16.34
CA ARG A 137 -3.75 -21.93 16.26
C ARG A 137 -2.80 -21.60 17.41
N ALA A 138 -2.73 -20.34 17.81
CA ALA A 138 -1.88 -19.89 18.91
C ALA A 138 -2.38 -20.40 20.28
N SER A 139 -3.69 -20.63 20.46
CA SER A 139 -4.26 -21.19 21.70
C SER A 139 -4.16 -22.72 21.81
N ARG A 140 -3.55 -23.41 20.84
CA ARG A 140 -3.43 -24.88 20.78
C ARG A 140 -1.99 -25.39 20.88
N SER A 141 -1.01 -24.49 21.06
CA SER A 141 0.40 -24.78 21.33
C SER A 141 0.77 -24.29 22.72
#